data_AF-A0A3N5SQI2-F1
#
_entry.id   AF-A0A3N5SQI2-F1
#
_cell.length_a   1.000
_cell.length_b   1.000
_cell.length_c   1.000
_cell.angle_alpha   90.00
_cell.angle_beta   90.00
_cell.angle_gamma   90.00
#
_symmetry.space_group_name_H-M   'P 1'
#
loop_
_entity.id
_entity.type
_entity.pdbx_description
1 polymer ?
#
loop_
_entity_poly.entity_id
_entity_poly.type
_entity_poly.pdbx_seq_one_letter_code
_entity_poly.pdbx_strand_id
1 'polypeptide(L)'
;MGRLETYNLMEMTSLDVEKYLQRDDIILIPTGSNERHGRHLPLGCDSFQAMEIASRAAKKEKVVHTGVVWMGYSPHHMRRPGEGTGTITLRGDTYRALYYDIAK
;
A
#
# COMPACT_ATOMS: atom_id res chain seq x y z
N MET A 1 29.12 1.93 -0.98
CA MET A 1 27.80 2.14 -1.59
C MET A 1 27.05 3.18 -0.76
N GLY A 2 26.56 4.26 -1.38
CA GLY A 2 25.92 5.37 -0.67
C GLY A 2 24.63 4.93 0.02
N ARG A 3 24.33 5.50 1.19
CA ARG A 3 23.07 5.31 1.90
C ARG A 3 21.94 5.99 1.11
N LEU A 4 20.85 5.28 0.82
CA LEU A 4 19.62 5.90 0.30
C LEU A 4 19.03 6.84 1.36
N GLU A 5 18.53 7.99 0.94
CA GLU A 5 17.90 8.96 1.83
C GLU A 5 16.52 8.48 2.32
N THR A 6 15.83 7.72 1.47
CA THR A 6 14.51 7.13 1.73
C THR A 6 14.40 5.72 1.12
N TYR A 7 13.47 4.91 1.64
CA TYR A 7 13.08 3.62 1.06
C TYR A 7 11.64 3.66 0.49
N ASN A 8 11.00 4.82 0.54
CA ASN A 8 9.69 5.04 -0.07
C ASN A 8 9.87 5.38 -1.55
N LEU A 9 9.41 4.50 -2.45
CA LEU A 9 9.55 4.70 -3.89
C LEU A 9 8.95 6.03 -4.38
N MET A 10 7.89 6.52 -3.73
CA MET A 10 7.25 7.80 -4.09
C MET A 10 8.11 9.03 -3.83
N GLU A 11 9.17 8.87 -3.03
CA GLU A 11 10.12 9.94 -2.68
C GLU A 11 11.48 9.77 -3.39
N MET A 12 11.64 8.69 -4.18
CA MET A 12 12.89 8.39 -4.87
C MET A 12 12.94 9.06 -6.25
N THR A 13 14.13 9.50 -6.63
CA THR A 13 14.41 9.82 -8.03
C THR A 13 14.72 8.55 -8.83
N SER A 14 14.65 8.61 -10.16
CA SER A 14 15.08 7.50 -11.00
C SER A 14 16.55 7.10 -10.79
N LEU A 15 17.41 8.06 -10.42
CA LEU A 15 18.81 7.79 -10.06
C LEU A 15 18.93 6.99 -8.75
N ASP A 16 18.04 7.22 -7.79
CA ASP A 16 18.01 6.44 -6.54
C ASP A 16 17.56 5.00 -6.80
N VAL A 17 16.60 4.81 -7.71
CA VAL A 17 16.16 3.49 -8.16
C VAL A 17 17.29 2.75 -8.89
N GLU A 18 17.99 3.42 -9.80
CA GLU A 18 19.15 2.84 -10.49
C GLU A 18 20.22 2.37 -9.49
N LYS A 19 20.54 3.20 -8.49
CA LYS A 19 21.48 2.83 -7.41
C LYS A 19 20.99 1.66 -6.56
N TYR A 20 19.69 1.60 -6.28
CA TYR A 20 19.09 0.50 -5.53
C TYR A 20 19.25 -0.84 -6.27
N LEU A 21 18.96 -0.85 -7.57
CA LEU A 21 19.04 -2.03 -8.44
C LEU A 21 20.46 -2.58 -8.61
N GLN A 22 21.50 -1.78 -8.33
CA GLN A 22 22.89 -2.29 -8.25
C GLN A 22 23.10 -3.25 -7.05
N ARG A 23 22.15 -3.29 -6.10
CA ARG A 23 22.22 -4.10 -4.90
C ARG A 23 21.14 -5.19 -4.86
N ASP A 24 19.91 -4.84 -5.22
CA ASP A 24 18.71 -5.60 -4.88
C ASP A 24 17.56 -5.24 -5.83
N ASP A 25 16.69 -6.20 -6.11
CA ASP A 25 15.50 -6.07 -6.97
C ASP A 25 14.18 -6.34 -6.23
N ILE A 26 14.24 -6.54 -4.91
CA ILE A 26 13.07 -6.78 -4.07
C ILE A 26 12.34 -5.46 -3.77
N ILE A 27 11.02 -5.46 -3.82
CA ILE A 27 10.18 -4.34 -3.38
C ILE A 27 9.01 -4.84 -2.53
N LEU A 28 8.64 -4.08 -1.50
CA LEU A 28 7.45 -4.30 -0.68
C LEU A 28 6.27 -3.51 -1.23
N ILE A 29 5.12 -4.17 -1.40
CA ILE A 29 3.86 -3.52 -1.81
C ILE A 29 2.88 -3.59 -0.64
N PRO A 30 2.79 -2.55 0.22
CA PRO A 30 1.80 -2.53 1.30
C PRO A 30 0.38 -2.56 0.73
N THR A 31 -0.44 -3.46 1.28
CA THR A 31 -1.86 -3.61 0.93
C THR A 31 -2.74 -3.21 2.11
N GLY A 32 -3.81 -2.48 1.83
CA GLY A 32 -4.79 -2.07 2.83
C GLY A 32 -6.19 -2.02 2.26
N SER A 33 -7.03 -1.26 2.93
CA SER A 33 -8.42 -1.01 2.57
C SER A 33 -8.89 0.34 3.10
N ASN A 34 -10.03 0.79 2.60
CA ASN A 34 -10.81 1.90 3.14
C ASN A 34 -12.19 1.34 3.50
N GLU A 35 -12.32 0.82 4.72
CA GLU A 35 -13.47 0.01 5.13
C GLU A 35 -13.91 0.24 6.58
N ARG A 36 -15.16 -0.14 6.84
CA ARG A 36 -15.81 0.08 8.14
C ARG A 36 -15.22 -0.81 9.24
N HIS A 37 -14.64 -0.18 10.26
CA HIS A 37 -14.11 -0.81 11.48
C HIS A 37 -14.98 -0.53 12.73
N GLY A 38 -16.30 -0.42 12.54
CA GLY A 38 -17.22 0.05 13.57
C GLY A 38 -17.20 1.58 13.72
N ARG A 39 -17.92 2.11 14.71
CA ARG A 39 -18.11 3.58 14.88
C ARG A 39 -16.94 4.31 15.55
N HIS A 40 -15.94 3.57 16.03
CA HIS A 40 -14.87 4.09 16.89
C HIS A 40 -13.51 4.13 16.20
N LEU A 41 -13.40 3.60 14.97
CA LEU A 41 -12.15 3.57 14.21
C LEU A 41 -12.30 4.27 12.86
N PRO A 42 -11.21 4.88 12.34
CA PRO A 42 -11.16 5.41 10.98
C PRO A 42 -11.36 4.32 9.93
N LEU A 43 -11.82 4.73 8.74
CA LEU A 43 -12.00 3.81 7.61
C LEU A 43 -10.68 3.32 7.01
N GLY A 44 -9.62 4.12 7.12
CA GLY A 44 -8.29 3.78 6.61
C GLY A 44 -7.43 2.94 7.56
N CYS A 45 -8.04 2.27 8.56
CA CYS A 45 -7.30 1.55 9.61
C CYS A 45 -6.23 0.60 9.01
N ASP A 46 -6.65 -0.25 8.08
CA ASP A 46 -5.77 -1.20 7.39
C ASP A 46 -4.66 -0.50 6.62
N SER A 47 -5.01 0.56 5.89
CA SER A 47 -4.06 1.32 5.07
C SER A 47 -2.99 2.02 5.91
N PHE A 48 -3.37 2.60 7.05
CA PHE A 48 -2.44 3.27 7.96
C PHE A 48 -1.49 2.27 8.61
N GLN A 49 -2.02 1.14 9.09
CA GLN A 49 -1.19 0.10 9.71
C GLN A 49 -0.24 -0.53 8.68
N ALA A 50 -0.72 -0.89 7.50
CA ALA A 50 0.10 -1.49 6.44
C ALA A 50 1.23 -0.55 6.01
N MET A 51 0.95 0.73 5.81
CA MET A 51 1.96 1.72 5.42
C MET A 51 3.03 1.89 6.51
N GLU A 52 2.63 2.02 7.78
CA GLU A 52 3.56 2.22 8.88
C GLU A 52 4.46 1.00 9.10
N ILE A 53 3.88 -0.20 9.06
CA ILE A 53 4.63 -1.46 9.21
C ILE A 53 5.60 -1.63 8.04
N ALA A 54 5.14 -1.42 6.80
CA ALA A 54 5.98 -1.55 5.61
C ALA A 54 7.14 -0.55 5.63
N SER A 55 6.90 0.71 5.99
CA SER A 55 7.96 1.73 6.11
C SER A 55 9.03 1.35 7.14
N ARG A 56 8.60 0.87 8.32
CA ARG A 56 9.54 0.41 9.36
C ARG A 56 10.33 -0.82 8.93
N ALA A 57 9.68 -1.80 8.32
CA ALA A 57 10.32 -3.02 7.82
C ALA A 57 11.31 -2.71 6.69
N ALA A 58 10.89 -1.90 5.71
CA ALA A 58 11.70 -1.42 4.60
C ALA A 58 12.98 -0.73 5.09
N LYS A 59 12.86 0.18 6.06
CA LYS A 59 14.03 0.85 6.65
C LYS A 59 14.98 -0.10 7.36
N LYS A 60 14.46 -1.12 8.05
CA LYS A 60 15.27 -2.10 8.79
C LYS A 60 16.03 -3.03 7.85
N GLU A 61 15.33 -3.59 6.86
CA GLU A 61 15.90 -4.54 5.89
C GLU A 61 16.53 -3.84 4.68
N LYS A 62 16.44 -2.50 4.64
CA LYS A 62 16.95 -1.64 3.57
C LYS A 62 16.34 -1.95 2.20
N VAL A 63 15.10 -2.43 2.15
CA VAL A 63 14.37 -2.72 0.90
C VAL A 63 13.44 -1.57 0.55
N VAL A 64 13.16 -1.35 -0.73
CA VAL A 64 12.22 -0.31 -1.19
C VAL A 64 10.78 -0.76 -0.94
N HIS A 65 9.88 0.19 -0.72
CA HIS A 65 8.43 -0.06 -0.70
C HIS A 65 7.66 0.94 -1.57
N THR A 66 6.50 0.54 -2.09
CA THR A 66 5.56 1.46 -2.77
C THR A 66 4.72 2.25 -1.76
N GLY A 67 3.90 3.17 -2.26
CA GLY A 67 2.73 3.64 -1.50
C GLY A 67 1.75 2.49 -1.22
N VAL A 68 0.90 2.66 -0.20
CA VAL A 68 -0.13 1.67 0.13
C VAL A 68 -1.19 1.60 -0.95
N VAL A 69 -1.53 0.38 -1.36
CA VAL A 69 -2.74 0.11 -2.16
C VAL A 69 -3.93 0.20 -1.21
N TRP A 70 -4.47 1.41 -1.08
CA TRP A 70 -5.52 1.74 -0.10
C TRP A 70 -6.92 1.22 -0.50
N MET A 71 -7.09 0.79 -1.76
CA MET A 71 -8.35 0.26 -2.30
C MET A 71 -8.34 -1.27 -2.19
N GLY A 72 -9.16 -1.80 -1.28
CA GLY A 72 -9.25 -3.23 -1.01
C GLY A 72 -10.39 -3.95 -1.75
N TYR A 73 -10.64 -5.19 -1.32
CA TYR A 73 -11.80 -6.00 -1.68
C TYR A 73 -12.59 -6.40 -0.42
N SER A 74 -13.61 -5.60 -0.10
CA SER A 74 -14.37 -5.70 1.16
C SER A 74 -15.88 -5.51 0.95
N PRO A 75 -16.53 -6.25 0.04
CA PRO A 75 -17.96 -6.08 -0.27
C PRO A 75 -18.86 -6.35 0.94
N HIS A 76 -18.40 -7.15 1.90
CA HIS A 76 -19.13 -7.45 3.14
C HIS A 76 -19.21 -6.27 4.12
N HIS A 77 -18.39 -5.23 3.93
CA HIS A 77 -18.48 -3.97 4.69
C HIS A 77 -19.44 -2.95 4.06
N MET A 78 -19.94 -3.22 2.84
CA MET A 78 -20.88 -2.35 2.14
C MET A 78 -22.29 -2.39 2.75
N ARG A 79 -23.02 -1.30 2.51
CA ARG A 79 -24.46 -1.16 2.81
C ARG A 79 -25.15 -0.46 1.65
N ARG A 80 -26.45 -0.20 1.77
CA ARG A 80 -27.20 0.53 0.74
C ARG A 80 -26.68 1.97 0.62
N PRO A 81 -26.79 2.58 -0.57
CA PRO A 81 -26.51 4.00 -0.74
C PRO A 81 -27.25 4.85 0.29
N GLY A 82 -26.55 5.81 0.91
CA GLY A 82 -27.11 6.66 1.97
C GLY A 82 -27.00 6.10 3.39
N GLU A 83 -26.57 4.85 3.60
CA GLU A 83 -26.45 4.24 4.94
C GLU A 83 -25.08 4.49 5.63
N GLY A 84 -24.27 5.41 5.12
CA GLY A 84 -23.13 5.98 5.84
C GLY A 84 -21.99 5.01 6.21
N THR A 85 -21.59 4.09 5.32
CA THR A 85 -20.45 3.20 5.59
C THR A 85 -19.10 3.82 5.26
N GLY A 86 -19.03 4.66 4.22
CA GLY A 86 -17.80 5.20 3.66
C GLY A 86 -16.84 4.15 3.09
N THR A 87 -17.23 2.87 3.02
CA THR A 87 -16.39 1.80 2.48
C THR A 87 -16.22 1.96 0.97
N ILE A 88 -14.98 1.85 0.49
CA ILE A 88 -14.63 1.80 -0.92
C ILE A 88 -14.03 0.43 -1.20
N THR A 89 -14.66 -0.33 -2.09
CA THR A 89 -14.21 -1.67 -2.46
C THR A 89 -14.14 -1.78 -3.98
N LEU A 90 -13.09 -2.43 -4.47
CA LEU A 90 -13.01 -2.84 -5.86
C LEU A 90 -13.85 -4.10 -6.09
N ARG A 91 -14.10 -4.42 -7.36
CA ARG A 91 -14.50 -5.78 -7.76
C ARG A 91 -13.28 -6.69 -7.61
N GLY A 92 -13.50 -7.97 -7.30
CA GLY A 92 -12.40 -8.93 -7.13
C GLY A 92 -11.48 -8.99 -8.34
N ASP A 93 -12.04 -8.97 -9.56
CA ASP A 93 -11.24 -9.00 -10.80
C ASP A 93 -10.43 -7.72 -11.01
N THR A 94 -10.99 -6.57 -10.65
CA THR A 94 -10.27 -5.29 -10.72
C THR A 94 -9.17 -5.20 -9.67
N TYR A 95 -9.41 -5.70 -8.45
CA TYR A 95 -8.39 -5.78 -7.41
C TYR A 95 -7.21 -6.67 -7.84
N ARG A 96 -7.48 -7.83 -8.43
CA ARG A 96 -6.44 -8.71 -8.97
C ARG A 96 -5.68 -8.06 -10.12
N ALA A 97 -6.40 -7.49 -11.09
CA ALA A 97 -5.78 -6.81 -12.24
C ALA A 97 -4.86 -5.66 -11.81
N LEU A 98 -5.27 -4.89 -10.80
CA LEU A 98 -4.44 -3.83 -10.22
C LEU A 98 -3.08 -4.37 -9.73
N TYR A 99 -3.05 -5.50 -9.05
CA TYR A 99 -1.79 -6.10 -8.60
C TYR A 99 -0.93 -6.64 -9.74
N TYR A 100 -1.54 -7.19 -10.79
CA TYR A 100 -0.80 -7.58 -11.99
C TYR A 100 -0.16 -6.36 -12.67
N ASP A 101 -0.84 -5.21 -12.68
CA ASP A 101 -0.30 -3.98 -13.26
C ASP A 101 0.80 -3.35 -12.38
N ILE A 102 0.67 -3.41 -11.05
CA ILE A 102 1.67 -2.89 -10.11
C ILE A 102 2.96 -3.74 -10.15
N ALA A 103 2.85 -5.05 -10.26
CA ALA A 103 3.98 -5.98 -10.17
C ALA A 103 4.73 -6.21 -11.49
N LYS A 104 4.41 -5.43 -12.53
CA LYS A 104 4.97 -5.57 -13.88
C LYS A 104 6.30 -4.84 -14.03
#